data_AF-A0A3M8WE39-F1
#
_entry.id   AF-A0A3M8WE39-F1
#
_cell.length_a   1.000
_cell.length_b   1.000
_cell.length_c   1.000
_cell.angle_alpha   90.00
_cell.angle_beta   90.00
_cell.angle_gamma   90.00
#
_symmetry.space_group_name_H-M   'P 1'
#
loop_
_entity.id
_entity.type
_entity.pdbx_description
1 polymer ?
#
loop_
_entity_poly.entity_id
_entity_poly.type
_entity_poly.pdbx_seq_one_letter_code
_entity_poly.pdbx_strand_id
1 'polypeptide(L)'
;MIHAKLGDLTAAEEHLHLALDIHGLDRKRTRAIVLADLGHVQLKRGNSETALATWREFLDCADGVQSVRINDGLTNIAARVTSMPDSRAAAELGERIAARA
;
A
#
# COMPACT_ATOMS: atom_id res chain seq x y z
N MET A 1 4.83 -8.28 9.64
CA MET A 1 4.59 -7.02 10.38
C MET A 1 5.14 -7.07 11.83
N ILE A 2 6.40 -7.49 12.03
CA ILE A 2 7.09 -7.46 13.35
C ILE A 2 8.06 -6.26 13.41
N HIS A 3 8.80 -5.96 12.35
CA HIS A 3 9.75 -4.84 12.32
C HIS A 3 9.10 -3.44 12.41
N ALA A 4 7.95 -3.23 11.78
CA ALA A 4 7.20 -1.97 11.91
C ALA A 4 6.67 -1.69 13.33
N LYS A 5 6.63 -2.71 14.21
CA LYS A 5 6.32 -2.54 15.64
C LYS A 5 7.56 -2.29 16.51
N LEU A 6 8.76 -2.53 15.97
CA LEU A 6 10.06 -2.38 16.66
C LEU A 6 10.74 -1.01 16.39
N GLY A 7 10.10 -0.14 15.61
CA GLY A 7 10.62 1.21 15.31
C GLY A 7 11.62 1.26 14.15
N ASP A 8 12.12 0.12 13.67
CA ASP A 8 13.00 0.07 12.49
C ASP A 8 12.18 0.02 11.20
N LEU A 9 11.79 1.20 10.74
CA LEU A 9 11.03 1.36 9.50
C LEU A 9 11.88 1.12 8.24
N THR A 10 13.20 1.34 8.31
CA THR A 10 14.11 1.10 7.18
C THR A 10 14.22 -0.40 6.93
N ALA A 11 14.53 -1.18 7.95
CA ALA A 11 14.57 -2.64 7.81
C ALA A 11 13.19 -3.19 7.40
N ALA A 12 12.09 -2.63 7.90
CA ALA A 12 10.75 -3.07 7.48
C ALA A 12 10.51 -2.86 5.98
N GLU A 13 10.93 -1.71 5.43
CA GLU A 13 10.82 -1.41 3.99
C GLU A 13 11.71 -2.35 3.16
N GLU A 14 12.96 -2.57 3.55
CA GLU A 14 13.86 -3.51 2.89
C GLU A 14 13.30 -4.93 2.83
N HIS A 15 12.74 -5.43 3.93
CA HIS A 15 12.10 -6.75 3.96
C HIS A 15 10.88 -6.84 3.04
N LEU A 16 10.12 -5.76 2.89
CA LEU A 16 8.96 -5.73 2.00
C LEU A 16 9.38 -5.68 0.52
N HIS A 17 10.45 -4.96 0.20
CA HIS A 17 11.05 -5.02 -1.14
C HIS A 17 11.56 -6.43 -1.46
N LEU A 18 12.32 -7.04 -0.55
CA LEU A 18 12.78 -8.42 -0.72
C LEU A 18 11.61 -9.39 -0.91
N ALA A 19 10.50 -9.18 -0.20
CA ALA A 19 9.30 -9.98 -0.41
C ALA A 19 8.78 -9.83 -1.85
N LEU A 20 8.68 -8.60 -2.37
CA LEU A 20 8.24 -8.34 -3.75
C LEU A 20 9.16 -8.98 -4.81
N ASP A 21 10.45 -9.12 -4.51
CA ASP A 21 11.46 -9.70 -5.42
C ASP A 21 11.43 -11.24 -5.46
N ILE A 22 10.73 -11.92 -4.54
CA ILE A 22 10.64 -13.38 -4.53
C ILE A 22 9.74 -13.88 -5.68
N HIS A 23 10.37 -14.55 -6.65
CA HIS A 23 9.68 -15.26 -7.74
C HIS A 23 8.71 -16.32 -7.16
N GLY A 24 7.41 -16.07 -7.31
CA GLY A 24 6.33 -16.87 -6.69
C GLY A 24 5.17 -16.03 -6.15
N LEU A 25 5.37 -14.71 -6.05
CA LEU A 25 4.36 -13.71 -5.71
C LEU A 25 3.39 -13.37 -6.86
N ASP A 26 3.33 -14.21 -7.90
CA ASP A 26 2.44 -14.11 -9.06
C ASP A 26 0.94 -14.13 -8.71
N ARG A 27 0.62 -14.46 -7.45
CA ARG A 27 -0.72 -14.28 -6.91
C ARG A 27 -0.94 -12.80 -6.64
N LYS A 28 -1.59 -12.11 -7.58
CA LYS A 28 -2.09 -10.71 -7.49
C LYS A 28 -2.45 -10.27 -6.06
N ARG A 29 -3.19 -11.13 -5.33
CA ARG A 29 -3.56 -10.93 -3.92
C ARG A 29 -2.37 -10.73 -2.98
N THR A 30 -1.37 -11.62 -3.00
CA THR A 30 -0.21 -11.52 -2.11
C THR A 30 0.59 -10.27 -2.42
N ARG A 31 0.77 -9.94 -3.72
CA ARG A 31 1.51 -8.74 -4.14
C ARG A 31 0.83 -7.49 -3.65
N ALA A 32 -0.49 -7.41 -3.83
CA ALA A 32 -1.28 -6.30 -3.31
C ALA A 32 -1.15 -6.17 -1.78
N ILE A 33 -1.23 -7.25 -1.01
CA ILE A 33 -1.05 -7.18 0.46
C ILE A 33 0.32 -6.59 0.83
N VAL A 34 1.40 -7.04 0.17
CA VAL A 34 2.75 -6.54 0.43
C VAL A 34 2.88 -5.06 0.04
N LEU A 35 2.31 -4.63 -1.09
CA LEU A 35 2.30 -3.23 -1.54
C LEU A 35 1.52 -2.33 -0.57
N ALA A 36 0.39 -2.79 -0.03
CA ALA A 36 -0.37 -2.03 0.96
C ALA A 36 0.46 -1.76 2.23
N ASP A 37 1.15 -2.79 2.73
CA ASP A 37 2.06 -2.69 3.88
C ASP A 37 3.26 -1.79 3.58
N LEU A 38 3.86 -1.90 2.38
CA LEU A 38 5.01 -1.11 1.95
C LEU A 38 4.68 0.39 1.91
N GLY A 39 3.57 0.77 1.28
CA GLY A 39 3.17 2.18 1.23
C GLY A 39 2.89 2.75 2.62
N HIS A 40 2.38 1.93 3.56
CA HIS A 40 2.20 2.36 4.96
C HIS A 40 3.53 2.60 5.68
N VAL A 41 4.54 1.74 5.45
CA VAL A 41 5.88 1.94 6.00
C VAL A 41 6.53 3.20 5.41
N GLN A 42 6.43 3.39 4.09
CA GLN A 42 6.95 4.58 3.41
C GLN A 42 6.33 5.87 3.94
N LEU A 43 5.00 5.89 4.11
CA LEU A 43 4.32 7.06 4.67
C LEU A 43 4.80 7.34 6.10
N LYS A 44 4.96 6.31 6.93
CA LYS A 44 5.51 6.45 8.30
C LYS A 44 6.94 6.97 8.33
N ARG A 45 7.74 6.73 7.29
CA ARG A 45 9.08 7.28 7.13
C ARG A 45 9.10 8.73 6.63
N GLY A 46 7.93 9.31 6.30
CA GLY A 46 7.81 10.64 5.70
C GLY A 46 7.87 10.65 4.17
N ASN A 47 8.02 9.48 3.53
CA ASN A 47 8.14 9.34 2.07
C ASN A 47 6.75 9.29 1.42
N SER A 48 6.00 10.38 1.55
CA SER A 48 4.60 10.46 1.13
C SER A 48 4.40 10.22 -0.37
N GLU A 49 5.27 10.76 -1.22
CA GLU A 49 5.18 10.56 -2.68
C GLU A 49 5.41 9.09 -3.07
N THR A 50 6.44 8.46 -2.48
CA THR A 50 6.73 7.04 -2.69
C THR A 50 5.58 6.17 -2.22
N ALA A 51 4.99 6.48 -1.06
CA ALA A 51 3.83 5.76 -0.54
C ALA A 51 2.63 5.81 -1.50
N LEU A 52 2.33 6.99 -2.05
CA LEU A 52 1.25 7.16 -3.03
C LEU A 52 1.51 6.39 -4.33
N ALA A 53 2.76 6.37 -4.81
CA ALA A 53 3.15 5.57 -5.97
C ALA A 53 2.98 4.06 -5.71
N THR A 54 3.42 3.58 -4.55
CA THR A 54 3.26 2.18 -4.12
C THR A 54 1.79 1.79 -4.00
N TRP A 55 0.95 2.66 -3.42
CA TRP A 55 -0.48 2.37 -3.30
C TRP A 55 -1.23 2.41 -4.63
N ARG A 56 -0.73 3.16 -5.63
CA ARG A 56 -1.23 3.03 -7.00
C ARG A 56 -0.97 1.63 -7.56
N GLU A 57 0.24 1.10 -7.40
CA GLU A 57 0.54 -0.28 -7.82
C GLU A 57 -0.28 -1.32 -7.06
N PHE A 58 -0.58 -1.07 -5.79
CA PHE A 58 -1.51 -1.88 -5.01
C PHE A 58 -2.88 -1.97 -5.69
N LEU A 59 -3.45 -0.84 -6.14
CA LEU A 59 -4.74 -0.84 -6.82
C LEU A 59 -4.72 -1.66 -8.11
N ASP A 60 -3.65 -1.53 -8.89
CA ASP A 60 -3.50 -2.27 -10.14
C ASP A 60 -3.39 -3.78 -9.87
N CYS A 61 -2.70 -4.19 -8.80
CA CYS A 61 -2.64 -5.59 -8.36
C CYS A 61 -3.94 -6.10 -7.75
N ALA A 62 -4.68 -5.24 -7.04
CA ALA A 62 -5.95 -5.57 -6.42
C ALA A 62 -7.08 -5.73 -7.44
N ASP A 63 -6.83 -5.50 -8.73
CA ASP A 63 -7.85 -5.60 -9.76
C ASP A 63 -8.29 -7.03 -10.08
N GLY A 64 -9.61 -7.23 -10.00
CA GLY A 64 -10.27 -8.53 -10.08
C GLY A 64 -10.02 -9.45 -8.87
N VAL A 65 -9.45 -8.98 -7.77
CA VAL A 65 -9.11 -9.82 -6.60
C VAL A 65 -10.18 -9.73 -5.52
N GLN A 66 -10.91 -10.82 -5.29
CA GLN A 66 -11.83 -10.93 -4.15
C GLN A 66 -11.09 -11.40 -2.90
N SER A 67 -10.90 -10.51 -1.93
CA SER A 67 -10.24 -10.83 -0.66
C SER A 67 -10.52 -9.81 0.42
N VAL A 68 -10.93 -10.28 1.62
CA VAL A 68 -11.12 -9.43 2.82
C VAL A 68 -9.88 -8.57 3.10
N ARG A 69 -8.67 -9.16 3.06
CA ARG A 69 -7.42 -8.39 3.28
C ARG A 69 -7.17 -7.28 2.26
N ILE A 70 -7.72 -7.40 1.04
CA ILE A 70 -7.60 -6.34 0.03
C ILE A 70 -8.57 -5.21 0.36
N ASN A 71 -9.79 -5.55 0.80
CA ASN A 71 -10.77 -4.57 1.27
C ASN A 71 -10.28 -3.82 2.52
N ASP A 72 -9.62 -4.52 3.45
CA ASP A 72 -8.97 -3.90 4.61
C ASP A 72 -7.87 -2.94 4.17
N GLY A 73 -7.07 -3.32 3.17
CA GLY A 73 -6.05 -2.47 2.54
C GLY A 73 -6.66 -1.21 1.91
N LEU A 74 -7.72 -1.36 1.11
CA LEU A 74 -8.44 -0.25 0.48
C LEU A 74 -8.98 0.74 1.53
N THR A 75 -9.65 0.23 2.56
CA THR A 75 -10.20 1.05 3.65
C THR A 75 -9.10 1.82 4.39
N ASN A 76 -7.98 1.15 4.68
CA ASN A 76 -6.84 1.76 5.35
C ASN A 76 -6.18 2.86 4.51
N ILE A 77 -6.02 2.64 3.21
CA ILE A 77 -5.43 3.62 2.30
C ILE A 77 -6.36 4.81 2.14
N ALA A 78 -7.66 4.58 1.93
CA ALA A 78 -8.65 5.65 1.83
C ALA A 78 -8.61 6.58 3.04
N ALA A 79 -8.59 6.04 4.26
CA ALA A 79 -8.51 6.83 5.49
C ALA A 79 -7.28 7.74 5.55
N ARG A 80 -6.12 7.28 5.05
CA ARG A 80 -4.86 8.05 5.06
C ARG A 80 -4.85 9.10 3.96
N VAL A 81 -5.28 8.73 2.76
CA VAL A 81 -5.35 9.62 1.60
C VAL A 81 -6.27 10.81 1.86
N THR A 82 -7.43 10.60 2.49
CA THR A 82 -8.35 11.68 2.89
C THR A 82 -7.72 12.65 3.89
N SER A 83 -6.71 12.22 4.66
CA SER A 83 -5.95 13.09 5.57
C SER A 83 -4.82 13.87 4.90
N MET A 84 -4.66 13.76 3.58
CA MET A 84 -3.61 14.42 2.79
C MET A 84 -4.22 15.35 1.71
N PRO A 85 -5.01 16.37 2.10
CA PRO A 85 -5.78 17.19 1.15
C PRO A 85 -4.92 18.03 0.21
N ASP A 86 -3.69 18.35 0.59
CA ASP A 86 -2.78 19.17 -0.22
C ASP A 86 -2.11 18.39 -1.36
N SER A 87 -2.26 17.07 -1.40
CA SER A 87 -1.68 16.21 -2.43
C SER A 87 -2.71 15.84 -3.48
N ARG A 88 -2.54 16.37 -4.71
CA ARG A 88 -3.34 15.96 -5.88
C ARG A 88 -3.27 14.45 -6.12
N ALA A 89 -2.09 13.85 -5.97
CA ALA A 89 -1.92 12.41 -6.14
C ALA A 89 -2.69 11.60 -5.08
N ALA A 90 -2.82 12.14 -3.86
CA ALA A 90 -3.69 11.55 -2.84
C ALA A 90 -5.15 11.67 -3.28
N ALA A 91 -5.63 12.86 -3.66
CA ALA A 91 -7.02 13.04 -4.12
C ALA A 91 -7.40 12.07 -5.26
N GLU A 92 -6.58 11.98 -6.31
CA GLU A 92 -6.78 11.04 -7.44
C GLU A 92 -6.82 9.57 -6.97
N LEU A 93 -5.95 9.20 -6.02
CA LEU A 93 -5.95 7.85 -5.45
C LEU A 93 -7.22 7.57 -4.63
N GLY A 94 -7.71 8.56 -3.88
CA GLY A 94 -8.95 8.46 -3.10
C GLY A 94 -10.17 8.27 -4.00
N GLU A 95 -10.26 9.05 -5.08
CA GLU A 95 -11.31 8.91 -6.10
C GLU A 95 -11.29 7.52 -6.75
N ARG A 96 -10.11 7.01 -7.11
CA ARG A 96 -9.96 5.66 -7.65
C ARG A 96 -10.39 4.57 -6.68
N ILE A 97 -10.15 4.74 -5.37
CA ILE A 97 -10.61 3.78 -4.36
C ILE A 97 -12.14 3.83 -4.24
N ALA A 98 -12.72 5.03 -4.20
CA ALA A 98 -14.16 5.22 -4.11
C ALA A 98 -14.91 4.64 -5.31
N ALA A 99 -14.34 4.73 -6.51
CA ALA A 99 -14.94 4.17 -7.74
C ALA A 99 -14.95 2.63 -7.79
N ARG A 100 -14.27 1.94 -6.86
CA ARG A 100 -14.21 0.47 -6.78
C ARG A 100 -15.13 -0.13 -5.71
N ALA A 101 -15.66 0.70 -4.82
CA ALA A 101 -16.57 0.29 -3.75
C ALA A 101 -18.00 0.10 -4.29
#